data_AF-A0A652K4Z1-F1
#
_entry.id   AF-A0A652K4Z1-F1
#
_cell.length_a   1.000
_cell.length_b   1.000
_cell.length_c   1.000
_cell.angle_alpha   90.00
_cell.angle_beta   90.00
_cell.angle_gamma   90.00
#
_symmetry.space_group_name_H-M   'P 1'
#
loop_
_entity.id
_entity.type
_entity.pdbx_description
1 polymer ?
#
loop_
_entity_poly.entity_id
_entity_poly.type
_entity_poly.pdbx_seq_one_letter_code
_entity_poly.pdbx_strand_id
1 'polypeptide(L)'
;VEFHASKAVAPDGRTASLWTVRGPDGAWQVVNIATGDDETRYTAQGARALPGGIVFREPQIDAWYVQRGAKVLPLDEDAVRAVGRNGTSLTAYRARVAAAYGDKLPGSAYAGRGAAGGYGTPSPARAEEPPLTTASAAACAGVVLALSLPVVAARRRRRETAG
;
A
#
# COMPACT_ATOMS: atom_id res chain seq x y z
N VAL A 1 -5.35 13.32 11.17
CA VAL A 1 -6.44 14.03 10.47
C VAL A 1 -7.72 13.28 10.77
N GLU A 2 -8.73 13.98 11.26
CA GLU A 2 -10.05 13.40 11.53
C GLU A 2 -10.95 13.63 10.32
N PHE A 3 -11.62 12.56 9.85
CA PHE A 3 -12.53 12.61 8.71
C PHE A 3 -13.97 12.47 9.21
N HIS A 4 -14.87 13.27 8.66
CA HIS A 4 -16.31 13.18 8.93
C HIS A 4 -17.02 12.73 7.67
N ALA A 5 -17.79 11.63 7.76
CA ALA A 5 -18.61 11.14 6.66
C ALA A 5 -20.05 11.69 6.79
N SER A 6 -20.61 12.20 5.70
CA SER A 6 -22.01 12.64 5.64
C SER A 6 -22.67 12.19 4.34
N LYS A 7 -24.00 12.05 4.36
CA LYS A 7 -24.78 11.65 3.19
C LYS A 7 -25.22 12.86 2.37
N ALA A 8 -24.98 12.82 1.07
CA ALA A 8 -25.66 13.66 0.07
C ALA A 8 -26.70 12.87 -0.71
N VAL A 9 -27.73 13.58 -1.16
CA VAL A 9 -28.82 13.04 -1.97
C VAL A 9 -29.01 13.94 -3.18
N ALA A 10 -28.95 13.38 -4.38
CA ALA A 10 -29.22 14.09 -5.63
C ALA A 10 -30.74 14.23 -5.87
N PRO A 11 -31.19 15.15 -6.74
CA PRO A 11 -32.61 15.33 -7.06
C PRO A 11 -33.31 14.07 -7.61
N ASP A 12 -32.53 13.17 -8.22
CA ASP A 12 -33.00 11.87 -8.74
C ASP A 12 -32.95 10.74 -7.69
N GLY A 13 -32.64 11.05 -6.44
CA GLY A 13 -32.63 10.11 -5.33
C GLY A 13 -31.34 9.31 -5.16
N ARG A 14 -30.35 9.45 -6.06
CA ARG A 14 -29.04 8.81 -5.88
C ARG A 14 -28.33 9.37 -4.64
N THR A 15 -27.65 8.51 -3.91
CA THR A 15 -26.91 8.88 -2.70
C THR A 15 -25.40 8.86 -2.93
N ALA A 16 -24.71 9.71 -2.18
CA ALA A 16 -23.26 9.73 -2.11
C ALA A 16 -22.79 9.96 -0.67
N SER A 17 -21.65 9.39 -0.33
CA SER A 17 -20.93 9.60 0.92
C SER A 17 -19.84 10.62 0.70
N LEU A 18 -19.91 11.72 1.42
CA LEU A 18 -18.96 12.83 1.39
C LEU A 18 -18.06 12.73 2.61
N TRP A 19 -16.76 12.65 2.40
CA TRP A 19 -15.80 12.72 3.48
C TRP A 19 -15.19 14.12 3.53
N THR A 20 -15.26 14.75 4.70
CA THR A 20 -14.70 16.07 4.93
C THR A 20 -13.63 16.05 6.00
N VAL A 21 -12.64 16.91 5.84
CA VAL A 21 -11.64 17.22 6.86
C VAL A 21 -11.67 18.70 7.17
N ARG A 22 -11.23 19.04 8.38
CA ARG A 22 -11.02 20.44 8.75
C ARG A 22 -9.62 20.87 8.33
N GLY A 23 -9.56 21.85 7.42
CA GLY A 23 -8.32 22.43 6.91
C GLY A 23 -7.60 23.28 7.96
N PRO A 24 -6.34 23.70 7.67
CA PRO A 24 -5.54 24.52 8.59
C PRO A 24 -6.18 25.88 8.91
N ASP A 25 -6.98 26.41 7.99
CA ASP A 25 -7.78 27.63 8.12
C ASP A 25 -9.09 27.44 8.90
N GLY A 26 -9.38 26.20 9.33
CA GLY A 26 -10.61 25.83 10.00
C GLY A 26 -11.81 25.62 9.07
N ALA A 27 -11.64 25.73 7.74
CA ALA A 27 -12.68 25.45 6.77
C ALA A 27 -12.83 23.94 6.53
N TRP A 28 -14.05 23.50 6.22
CA TRP A 28 -14.29 22.10 5.84
C TRP A 28 -13.98 21.91 4.36
N GLN A 29 -13.21 20.88 4.04
CA GLN A 29 -12.85 20.52 2.67
C GLN A 29 -13.31 19.09 2.39
N VAL A 30 -13.99 18.89 1.26
CA VAL A 30 -14.32 17.55 0.77
C VAL A 30 -13.05 16.91 0.24
N VAL A 31 -12.75 15.72 0.72
CA VAL A 31 -11.54 14.96 0.35
C VAL A 31 -11.85 13.62 -0.31
N ASN A 32 -13.09 13.15 -0.20
CA ASN A 32 -13.55 11.97 -0.92
C ASN A 32 -15.05 12.05 -1.17
N ILE A 33 -15.48 11.47 -2.30
CA ILE A 33 -16.87 11.25 -2.66
C ILE A 33 -16.98 9.80 -3.13
N ALA A 34 -17.80 9.01 -2.43
CA ALA A 34 -18.12 7.65 -2.83
C ALA A 34 -19.61 7.55 -3.19
N THR A 35 -19.95 6.74 -4.18
CA THR A 35 -21.35 6.40 -4.47
C THR A 35 -21.96 5.62 -3.31
N GLY A 36 -23.24 5.85 -3.01
CA GLY A 36 -23.95 5.18 -1.93
C GLY A 36 -23.89 5.94 -0.60
N ASP A 37 -24.35 5.31 0.47
CA ASP A 37 -24.38 5.90 1.82
C ASP A 37 -23.94 4.94 2.93
N ASP A 38 -23.11 3.96 2.58
CA ASP A 38 -22.71 2.84 3.45
C ASP A 38 -22.15 3.31 4.80
N GLU A 39 -21.27 4.31 4.81
CA GLU A 39 -20.70 4.84 6.05
C GLU A 39 -21.79 5.32 7.01
N THR A 40 -22.78 6.04 6.50
CA THR A 40 -23.88 6.57 7.32
C THR A 40 -24.87 5.46 7.70
N ARG A 41 -25.21 4.61 6.74
CA ARG A 41 -26.17 3.50 6.90
C ARG A 41 -25.68 2.48 7.92
N TYR A 42 -24.44 2.00 7.79
CA TYR A 42 -23.86 1.02 8.71
C TYR A 42 -23.49 1.62 10.05
N THR A 43 -23.13 2.90 10.14
CA THR A 43 -22.99 3.59 11.44
C THR A 43 -24.32 3.56 12.21
N ALA A 44 -25.42 3.92 11.55
CA ALA A 44 -26.74 3.88 12.17
C ALA A 44 -27.18 2.45 12.53
N GLN A 45 -26.88 1.47 11.68
CA GLN A 45 -27.19 0.07 11.96
C GLN A 45 -26.37 -0.49 13.12
N GLY A 46 -25.07 -0.19 13.18
CA GLY A 46 -24.18 -0.59 14.27
C GLY A 46 -24.61 0.00 15.60
N ALA A 47 -25.02 1.27 15.62
CA ALA A 47 -25.56 1.92 16.82
C ALA A 47 -26.83 1.22 17.36
N ARG A 48 -27.66 0.66 16.48
CA ARG A 48 -28.84 -0.15 16.86
C ARG A 48 -28.46 -1.57 17.30
N ALA A 49 -27.56 -2.22 16.57
CA ALA A 49 -27.18 -3.61 16.80
C ALA A 49 -26.33 -3.78 18.07
N LEU A 50 -25.44 -2.82 18.34
CA LEU A 50 -24.52 -2.85 19.47
C LEU A 50 -24.25 -1.42 19.97
N PRO A 51 -25.14 -0.87 20.82
CA PRO A 51 -25.05 0.52 21.28
C PRO A 51 -23.68 0.85 21.90
N GLY A 52 -23.09 1.96 21.47
CA GLY A 52 -21.75 2.39 21.88
C GLY A 52 -20.61 1.57 21.29
N GLY A 53 -20.89 0.72 20.30
CA GLY A 53 -19.87 0.00 19.53
C GLY A 53 -19.22 0.87 18.45
N ILE A 54 -18.03 0.46 18.02
CA ILE A 54 -17.28 1.08 16.93
C ILE A 54 -17.59 0.30 15.65
N VAL A 55 -18.08 1.02 14.64
CA VAL A 55 -18.32 0.46 13.30
C VAL A 55 -17.03 0.53 12.50
N PHE A 56 -16.71 -0.54 11.78
CA PHE A 56 -15.54 -0.59 10.91
C PHE A 56 -15.81 -1.49 9.68
N ARG A 57 -15.05 -1.24 8.61
CA ARG A 57 -15.08 -2.02 7.37
C ARG A 57 -13.80 -2.84 7.23
N GLU A 58 -13.93 -4.04 6.68
CA GLU A 58 -12.83 -4.85 6.16
C GLU A 58 -12.81 -4.75 4.63
N PRO A 59 -11.98 -3.88 4.05
CA PRO A 59 -12.08 -3.55 2.63
C PRO A 59 -11.85 -4.74 1.69
N GLN A 60 -11.08 -5.74 2.13
CA GLN A 60 -10.67 -6.88 1.31
C GLN A 60 -11.84 -7.79 0.89
N ILE A 61 -12.92 -7.79 1.67
CA ILE A 61 -14.12 -8.59 1.41
C ILE A 61 -15.39 -7.75 1.45
N ASP A 62 -15.24 -6.42 1.41
CA ASP A 62 -16.32 -5.44 1.53
C ASP A 62 -17.26 -5.64 2.73
N ALA A 63 -16.73 -6.17 3.84
CA ALA A 63 -17.56 -6.55 4.99
C ALA A 63 -17.61 -5.44 6.05
N TRP A 64 -18.80 -5.16 6.57
CA TRP A 64 -19.04 -4.19 7.63
C TRP A 64 -19.36 -4.86 8.97
N TYR A 65 -18.77 -4.34 10.04
CA TYR A 65 -18.91 -4.88 11.40
C TYR A 65 -19.16 -3.78 12.43
N VAL A 66 -19.70 -4.17 13.58
CA VAL A 66 -19.66 -3.38 14.81
C VAL A 66 -18.97 -4.16 15.93
N GLN A 67 -18.07 -3.51 16.66
CA GLN A 67 -17.36 -4.10 17.79
C GLN A 67 -17.63 -3.34 19.09
N ARG A 68 -17.84 -4.10 20.17
CA ARG A 68 -17.86 -3.58 21.54
C ARG A 68 -17.32 -4.64 22.49
N GLY A 69 -16.34 -4.26 23.31
CA GLY A 69 -15.66 -5.20 24.20
C GLY A 69 -15.08 -6.39 23.41
N ALA A 70 -15.39 -7.60 23.85
CA ALA A 70 -14.91 -8.83 23.20
C ALA A 70 -15.78 -9.30 22.03
N LYS A 71 -16.86 -8.59 21.66
CA LYS A 71 -17.81 -9.04 20.64
C LYS A 71 -17.66 -8.26 19.34
N VAL A 72 -17.71 -8.98 18.22
CA VAL A 72 -17.80 -8.43 16.87
C VAL A 72 -19.07 -8.98 16.22
N LEU A 73 -19.96 -8.11 15.75
CA LEU A 73 -21.19 -8.48 15.05
C LEU A 73 -21.11 -8.07 13.56
N PRO A 74 -21.66 -8.89 12.65
CA PRO A 74 -21.75 -8.54 11.25
C PRO A 74 -22.87 -7.51 11.03
N LEU A 75 -22.69 -6.61 10.06
CA LEU A 75 -23.70 -5.63 9.64
C LEU A 75 -24.23 -5.88 8.22
N ASP A 76 -23.53 -6.70 7.43
CA ASP A 76 -23.90 -7.07 6.07
C ASP A 76 -23.70 -8.57 5.78
N GLU A 77 -24.03 -8.99 4.57
CA GLU A 77 -23.99 -10.39 4.17
C GLU A 77 -22.56 -10.94 4.06
N ASP A 78 -21.60 -10.11 3.65
CA ASP A 78 -20.20 -10.51 3.54
C ASP A 78 -19.57 -10.72 4.93
N ALA A 79 -19.89 -9.87 5.90
CA ALA A 79 -19.55 -10.07 7.30
C ALA A 79 -20.23 -11.33 7.86
N VAL A 80 -21.51 -11.57 7.55
CA VAL A 80 -22.20 -12.80 7.96
C VAL A 80 -21.49 -14.03 7.39
N ARG A 81 -21.03 -13.99 6.13
CA ARG A 81 -20.26 -15.08 5.53
C ARG A 81 -18.91 -15.29 6.22
N ALA A 82 -18.27 -14.21 6.68
CA ALA A 82 -16.96 -14.25 7.33
C ALA A 82 -17.00 -14.74 8.79
N VAL A 83 -18.02 -14.37 9.57
CA VAL A 83 -18.07 -14.61 11.03
C VAL A 83 -19.34 -15.27 11.54
N GLY A 84 -20.29 -15.60 10.66
CA GLY A 84 -21.60 -16.15 11.00
C GLY A 84 -22.61 -15.09 11.48
N ARG A 85 -23.91 -15.42 11.41
CA ARG A 85 -25.01 -14.50 11.77
C ARG A 85 -24.94 -13.98 13.21
N ASN A 86 -24.42 -14.79 14.12
CA ASN A 86 -24.28 -14.43 15.53
C ASN A 86 -22.98 -13.66 15.83
N GLY A 87 -22.17 -13.39 14.81
CA GLY A 87 -20.85 -12.79 14.95
C GLY A 87 -19.85 -13.68 15.69
N THR A 88 -18.74 -13.07 16.10
CA THR A 88 -17.60 -13.78 16.68
C THR A 88 -16.98 -13.00 17.84
N SER A 89 -15.96 -13.57 18.48
CA SER A 89 -15.15 -12.83 19.45
C SER A 89 -14.09 -11.97 18.75
N LEU A 90 -13.64 -10.89 19.39
CA LEU A 90 -12.59 -10.03 18.85
C LEU A 90 -11.29 -10.82 18.61
N THR A 91 -10.96 -11.77 19.50
CA THR A 91 -9.80 -12.65 19.35
C THR A 91 -9.92 -13.53 18.11
N ALA A 92 -11.07 -14.18 17.91
CA ALA A 92 -11.30 -15.02 16.73
C ALA A 92 -11.34 -14.20 15.44
N TYR A 93 -11.93 -13.01 15.46
CA TYR A 93 -11.88 -12.06 14.34
C TYR A 93 -10.42 -11.72 13.97
N ARG A 94 -9.60 -11.34 14.96
CA ARG A 94 -8.18 -11.03 14.76
C ARG A 94 -7.39 -12.22 14.21
N ALA A 95 -7.63 -13.42 14.74
CA ALA A 95 -6.99 -14.63 14.24
C ALA A 95 -7.35 -14.91 12.77
N ARG A 96 -8.62 -14.73 12.39
CA ARG A 96 -9.07 -14.88 10.99
C ARG A 96 -8.38 -13.88 10.07
N VAL A 97 -8.35 -12.60 10.46
CA VAL A 97 -7.69 -11.53 9.68
C VAL A 97 -6.19 -11.80 9.54
N ALA A 98 -5.53 -12.21 10.62
CA ALA A 98 -4.12 -12.58 10.59
C ALA A 98 -3.85 -13.77 9.66
N ALA A 99 -4.71 -14.80 9.68
CA ALA A 99 -4.59 -15.93 8.76
C ALA A 99 -4.84 -15.53 7.29
N ALA A 100 -5.75 -14.60 7.04
CA ALA A 100 -6.12 -14.19 5.68
C ALA A 100 -5.12 -13.22 5.02
N TYR A 101 -4.46 -12.37 5.83
CA TYR A 101 -3.67 -11.25 5.30
C TYR A 101 -2.30 -11.07 5.95
N GLY A 102 -1.97 -11.86 6.99
CA GLY A 102 -0.70 -11.70 7.73
C GLY A 102 0.53 -11.92 6.86
N ASP A 103 0.42 -12.74 5.82
CA ASP A 103 1.47 -13.00 4.83
C ASP A 103 1.57 -11.93 3.73
N LYS A 104 0.70 -10.90 3.75
CA LYS A 104 0.67 -9.80 2.76
C LYS A 104 1.23 -8.49 3.29
N LEU A 105 1.77 -8.50 4.50
CA LEU A 105 2.35 -7.33 5.14
C LEU A 105 3.72 -6.98 4.53
N PRO A 106 4.21 -5.73 4.72
CA PRO A 106 5.58 -5.36 4.36
C PRO A 106 6.61 -6.33 4.97
N GLY A 107 7.61 -6.72 4.17
CA GLY A 107 8.65 -7.68 4.59
C GLY A 107 8.27 -9.16 4.41
N SER A 108 7.04 -9.47 4.01
CA SER A 108 6.62 -10.83 3.66
C SER A 108 7.20 -11.31 2.32
N ALA A 109 7.14 -12.62 2.08
CA ALA A 109 7.47 -13.20 0.78
C ALA A 109 6.53 -12.69 -0.33
N TYR A 110 5.28 -12.36 -0.01
CA TYR A 110 4.34 -11.70 -0.92
C TYR A 110 4.88 -10.36 -1.40
N ALA A 111 5.36 -9.52 -0.47
CA ALA A 111 5.99 -8.24 -0.78
C ALA A 111 7.32 -8.41 -1.55
N GLY A 112 8.16 -9.37 -1.17
CA GLY A 112 9.45 -9.64 -1.83
C GLY A 112 9.34 -10.04 -3.30
N ARG A 113 8.20 -10.58 -3.72
CA ARG A 113 7.91 -10.91 -5.14
C ARG A 113 7.27 -9.76 -5.92
N GLY A 114 7.18 -8.56 -5.35
CA GLY A 114 6.59 -7.38 -5.99
C GLY A 114 5.06 -7.37 -6.06
N ALA A 115 4.37 -8.39 -5.50
CA ALA A 115 2.92 -8.54 -5.60
C ALA A 115 2.12 -7.52 -4.75
N ALA A 116 2.78 -6.77 -3.86
CA ALA A 116 2.17 -5.73 -3.04
C ALA A 116 1.96 -4.39 -3.79
N GLY A 117 2.05 -4.38 -5.13
CA GLY A 117 1.89 -3.17 -5.93
C GLY A 117 3.15 -2.29 -6.00
N GLY A 118 4.28 -2.80 -5.52
CA GLY A 118 5.57 -2.15 -5.73
C GLY A 118 6.03 -2.36 -7.17
N TYR A 119 6.40 -1.28 -7.87
CA TYR A 119 7.16 -1.34 -9.11
C TYR A 119 8.51 -2.02 -8.84
N GLY A 120 8.53 -3.33 -8.68
CA GLY A 120 9.75 -4.09 -8.46
C GLY A 120 10.53 -4.11 -9.76
N THR A 121 11.65 -3.42 -9.82
CA THR A 121 12.71 -3.86 -10.74
C THR A 121 12.99 -5.31 -10.41
N PRO A 122 13.02 -6.22 -11.40
CA PRO A 122 13.32 -7.61 -11.13
C PRO A 122 14.67 -7.63 -10.40
N SER A 123 14.69 -8.21 -9.20
CA SER A 123 15.95 -8.56 -8.56
C SER A 123 16.68 -9.43 -9.57
N PRO A 124 17.88 -9.03 -10.08
CA PRO A 124 18.60 -9.91 -10.96
C PRO A 124 18.79 -11.21 -10.20
N ALA A 125 18.24 -12.30 -10.75
CA ALA A 125 18.48 -13.62 -10.23
C ALA A 125 19.99 -13.70 -9.97
N ARG A 126 20.38 -14.04 -8.74
CA ARG A 126 21.79 -14.23 -8.40
C ARG A 126 22.29 -15.29 -9.37
N ALA A 127 22.98 -14.85 -10.41
CA ALA A 127 23.66 -15.75 -11.32
C ALA A 127 24.62 -16.53 -10.42
N GLU A 128 24.40 -17.84 -10.38
CA GLU A 128 25.36 -18.76 -9.80
C GLU A 128 26.68 -18.48 -10.51
N GLU A 129 27.66 -17.94 -9.78
CA GLU A 129 28.93 -17.57 -10.38
C GLU A 129 29.53 -18.85 -10.97
N PRO A 130 29.75 -18.92 -12.29
CA PRO A 130 30.50 -20.02 -12.85
C PRO A 130 31.88 -20.00 -12.20
N PRO A 131 32.45 -21.16 -11.82
CA PRO A 131 33.75 -21.19 -11.18
C PRO A 131 34.73 -20.46 -12.09
N LEU A 132 35.33 -19.38 -11.56
CA LEU A 132 36.40 -18.65 -12.22
C LEU A 132 37.56 -19.61 -12.43
N THR A 133 37.59 -20.25 -13.60
CA THR A 133 38.80 -20.91 -14.06
C THR A 133 39.83 -19.81 -14.32
N THR A 134 41.05 -20.06 -13.87
CA THR A 134 42.22 -19.16 -13.86
C THR A 134 42.63 -18.62 -15.25
N ALA A 135 41.90 -18.94 -16.32
CA ALA A 135 42.17 -18.49 -17.67
C ALA A 135 41.67 -17.06 -17.98
N SER A 136 40.73 -16.50 -17.22
CA SER A 136 40.14 -15.18 -17.53
C SER A 136 40.90 -13.97 -16.96
N ALA A 137 41.91 -14.17 -16.11
CA ALA A 137 42.72 -13.08 -15.56
C ALA A 137 43.73 -12.49 -16.58
N ALA A 138 43.99 -13.17 -17.69
CA ALA A 138 44.97 -12.72 -18.70
C ALA A 138 44.42 -11.68 -19.70
N ALA A 139 43.11 -11.49 -19.79
CA ALA A 139 42.51 -10.57 -20.78
C ALA A 139 42.45 -9.09 -20.31
N CYS A 140 42.61 -8.81 -19.01
CA CYS A 140 42.52 -7.44 -18.48
C CYS A 140 43.89 -6.73 -18.38
N ALA A 141 45.01 -7.42 -18.61
CA ALA A 141 46.34 -6.79 -18.62
C ALA A 141 46.70 -6.14 -19.97
N GLY A 142 45.96 -6.41 -21.05
CA GLY A 142 46.26 -5.92 -22.40
C GLY A 142 45.65 -4.56 -22.78
N VAL A 143 44.66 -4.06 -22.04
CA VAL A 143 43.90 -2.84 -22.43
C VAL A 143 44.35 -1.58 -21.68
N VAL A 144 45.16 -1.69 -20.61
CA VAL A 144 45.61 -0.53 -19.81
C VAL A 144 46.84 0.17 -20.40
N LEU A 145 47.57 -0.44 -21.34
CA LEU A 145 48.80 0.15 -21.92
C LEU A 145 48.61 0.92 -23.25
N ALA A 146 47.39 1.02 -23.79
CA ALA A 146 47.16 1.63 -25.11
C ALA A 146 46.44 3.00 -25.10
N LEU A 147 46.14 3.59 -23.93
CA LEU A 147 45.39 4.86 -23.85
C LEU A 147 46.16 6.03 -23.20
N SER A 148 47.44 5.87 -22.87
CA SER A 148 48.25 6.93 -22.24
C SER A 148 49.00 7.85 -23.20
N LEU A 149 48.90 7.65 -24.53
CA LEU A 149 49.72 8.38 -25.52
C LEU A 149 49.12 9.64 -26.20
N PRO A 150 47.81 10.00 -26.13
CA PRO A 150 47.36 11.26 -26.75
C PRO A 150 47.24 12.46 -25.80
N VAL A 151 47.45 12.31 -24.48
CA VAL A 151 47.23 13.39 -23.49
C VAL A 151 48.43 14.34 -23.35
N VAL A 152 49.65 13.92 -23.74
CA VAL A 152 50.85 14.78 -23.62
C VAL A 152 51.01 15.75 -24.80
N ALA A 153 50.49 15.42 -25.99
CA ALA A 153 50.61 16.28 -27.18
C ALA A 153 49.72 17.54 -27.13
N ALA A 154 48.57 17.48 -26.46
CA ALA A 154 47.62 18.60 -26.39
C ALA A 154 48.06 19.73 -25.43
N ARG A 155 48.97 19.46 -24.49
CA ARG A 155 49.45 20.46 -23.50
C ARG A 155 50.56 21.38 -24.03
N ARG A 156 51.34 20.96 -25.03
CA ARG A 156 52.43 21.80 -25.60
C ARG A 156 51.90 22.89 -26.54
N ARG A 157 50.84 22.62 -27.31
CA ARG A 157 50.27 23.60 -28.27
C ARG A 157 49.53 24.77 -27.62
N ARG A 158 49.13 24.67 -26.35
CA ARG A 158 48.45 25.77 -25.64
C ARG A 158 49.39 26.76 -24.96
N ARG A 159 50.71 26.57 -25.04
CA ARG A 159 51.70 27.51 -24.47
C ARG A 159 52.42 28.37 -25.50
N GLU A 160 52.14 28.22 -26.79
CA GLU A 160 52.83 28.96 -27.86
C GLU A 160 51.93 29.98 -28.60
N THR A 161 50.73 30.30 -28.08
CA THR A 161 49.82 31.24 -28.76
C THR A 161 49.13 32.26 -27.84
N ALA A 162 49.72 32.55 -26.68
CA ALA A 162 49.39 33.71 -25.87
C ALA A 162 50.67 34.27 -25.25
N GLY A 163 51.47 34.90 -26.11
CA GLY A 163 52.58 35.79 -25.79
C GLY A 163 52.54 36.93 -26.81
#